data_AF-A0A536JHW4-F1
#
_entry.id   AF-A0A536JHW4-F1
#
_cell.length_a   1.000
_cell.length_b   1.000
_cell.length_c   1.000
_cell.angle_alpha   90.00
_cell.angle_beta   90.00
_cell.angle_gamma   90.00
#
_symmetry.space_group_name_H-M   'P 1'
#
loop_
_entity.id
_entity.type
_entity.pdbx_description
1 polymer ?
#
loop_
_entity_poly.entity_id
_entity_poly.type
_entity_poly.pdbx_seq_one_letter_code
_entity_poly.pdbx_strand_id
1 'polypeptide(L)' 'MRLVATEYISLDGVFEEPGEWSGPFFNDEAGQFKWDELQASDAQLLGRKTYEGFAA' A
#
# COMPACT_ATOMS: atom_id res chain seq x y z
N MET A 1 -15.30 15.45 -0.45
CA MET A 1 -13.96 15.05 -0.92
C MET A 1 -13.13 14.67 0.29
N ARG A 2 -12.66 13.44 0.38
CA ARG A 2 -11.75 12.96 1.43
C ARG A 2 -10.49 12.45 0.76
N LEU A 3 -9.32 12.92 1.21
CA LEU A 3 -8.03 12.38 0.80
C LEU A 3 -7.60 11.34 1.83
N VAL A 4 -7.19 10.16 1.37
CA VAL A 4 -6.64 9.09 2.21
C VAL A 4 -5.23 8.81 1.71
N ALA A 5 -4.27 8.78 2.64
CA ALA A 5 -2.91 8.34 2.39
C ALA A 5 -2.75 6.95 3.00
N THR A 6 -2.27 6.00 2.21
CA THR A 6 -2.08 4.61 2.62
C THR A 6 -0.67 4.19 2.26
N GLU A 7 0.02 3.61 3.22
CA GLU A 7 1.45 3.33 3.13
C GLU A 7 1.76 1.97 3.77
N TYR A 8 2.90 1.39 3.39
CA TYR A 8 3.60 0.38 4.17
C TYR A 8 4.83 1.07 4.76
N ILE A 9 4.98 1.03 6.07
CA ILE A 9 6.07 1.70 6.77
C ILE A 9 6.58 0.81 7.91
N SER A 10 7.89 0.75 8.08
CA SER A 10 8.49 0.10 9.26
C SER A 10 8.30 0.95 10.52
N LEU A 11 8.63 0.39 11.68
CA LEU A 11 8.56 1.12 12.96
C LEU A 11 9.52 2.32 13.01
N ASP A 12 10.65 2.24 12.31
CA ASP A 12 11.67 3.27 12.22
C ASP A 12 11.55 4.16 10.96
N GLY A 13 10.47 4.02 10.20
CA GLY A 13 10.09 4.98 9.16
C GLY A 13 10.58 4.67 7.74
N VAL A 14 10.99 3.44 7.46
CA VAL A 14 11.38 2.97 6.12
C VAL A 14 10.14 2.58 5.32
N PHE A 15 10.02 3.10 4.10
CA PHE A 15 8.89 2.87 3.19
C PHE A 15 9.33 2.44 1.78
N GLU A 16 10.64 2.41 1.53
CA GLU A 16 11.23 1.97 0.27
C GLU A 16 11.07 0.46 0.09
N GLU A 17 10.74 0.05 -1.15
CA GLU A 17 10.64 -1.35 -1.58
C GLU A 17 9.94 -2.29 -0.56
N PRO A 18 8.70 -1.99 -0.13
CA PRO A 18 8.01 -2.80 0.88
C PRO A 18 7.78 -4.24 0.43
N GLY A 19 7.80 -4.53 -0.88
CA GLY A 19 7.78 -5.89 -1.42
C GLY A 19 8.93 -6.77 -0.92
N GLU A 20 10.07 -6.18 -0.54
CA GLU A 20 11.28 -6.91 -0.11
C GLU A 20 11.27 -7.26 1.39
N TRP A 21 10.56 -6.50 2.22
CA TRP A 21 10.65 -6.65 3.69
C TRP A 21 9.31 -6.81 4.40
N SER A 22 8.18 -6.40 3.81
CA SER A 22 6.88 -6.41 4.51
C SER A 22 6.23 -7.79 4.57
N GLY A 23 6.63 -8.72 3.70
CA GLY A 23 6.03 -10.06 3.58
C GLY A 23 5.90 -10.84 4.89
N PRO A 24 6.94 -10.95 5.75
CA PRO A 24 6.86 -11.61 7.05
C PRO A 24 5.86 -10.99 8.04
N PHE A 25 5.43 -9.74 7.80
CA PHE A 25 4.47 -9.00 8.63
C PHE A 25 3.08 -8.96 8.00
N PHE A 26 2.89 -9.51 6.80
CA PHE A 26 1.63 -9.53 6.10
C PHE A 26 0.82 -10.77 6.49
N ASN A 27 -0.44 -10.55 6.87
CA ASN A 27 -1.39 -11.61 7.20
C ASN A 27 -2.74 -11.37 6.49
N ASP A 28 -3.67 -12.30 6.64
CA ASP A 28 -4.98 -12.24 5.99
C ASP A 28 -5.76 -10.96 6.38
N GLU A 29 -5.63 -10.52 7.62
CA GLU A 29 -6.29 -9.29 8.11
C GLU A 29 -5.75 -8.04 7.42
N ALA A 30 -4.42 -7.92 7.29
CA ALA A 30 -3.77 -6.83 6.57
C ALA A 30 -4.17 -6.82 5.08
N GLY A 31 -4.28 -8.01 4.48
CA GLY A 31 -4.77 -8.18 3.11
C GLY A 31 -6.20 -7.70 2.93
N GLN A 32 -7.11 -8.13 3.82
CA GLN A 32 -8.50 -7.70 3.78
C GLN A 32 -8.63 -6.19 3.99
N PHE A 33 -7.88 -5.61 4.93
CA PHE A 33 -7.88 -4.17 5.17
C PHE A 33 -7.49 -3.36 3.93
N LYS A 34 -6.40 -3.74 3.26
CA LYS A 34 -5.94 -3.06 2.04
C LYS A 34 -6.92 -3.24 0.88
N TRP A 35 -7.57 -4.39 0.79
CA TRP A 35 -8.60 -4.64 -0.20
C TRP A 35 -9.84 -3.77 0.02
N ASP A 36 -10.33 -3.67 1.25
CA ASP A 36 -11.50 -2.84 1.59
C ASP A 36 -11.21 -1.36 1.36
N GLU A 37 -10.01 -0.89 1.70
CA GLU A 37 -9.55 0.47 1.42
C GLU A 37 -9.52 0.78 -0.09
N LEU A 38 -9.00 -0.17 -0.88
CA LEU A 38 -9.00 -0.08 -2.33
C LEU A 38 -10.43 0.02 -2.89
N GLN A 39 -11.34 -0.85 -2.44
CA GLN A 39 -12.73 -0.86 -2.89
C GLN A 39 -13.50 0.40 -2.48
N ALA A 40 -13.14 1.01 -1.36
CA ALA A 40 -13.74 2.26 -0.89
C ALA A 40 -13.21 3.51 -1.64
N SER A 41 -12.19 3.36 -2.49
CA SER A 41 -11.54 4.47 -3.18
C SER A 41 -12.04 4.60 -4.63
N ASP A 42 -12.55 5.78 -4.99
CA ASP A 42 -13.01 6.06 -6.37
C ASP A 42 -11.85 6.11 -7.39
N ALA A 43 -10.65 6.48 -6.93
CA ALA A 43 -9.45 6.59 -7.75
C ALA A 43 -8.17 6.49 -6.90
N GLN A 44 -7.07 6.07 -7.51
CA GLN A 44 -5.73 6.10 -6.91
C GLN A 44 -4.88 7.21 -7.49
N LEU A 45 -4.12 7.89 -6.64
CA LEU A 45 -3.07 8.83 -7.04
C LEU A 45 -1.71 8.22 -6.70
N LEU A 46 -0.97 7.80 -7.72
CA LEU A 46 0.33 7.15 -7.56
C LEU A 46 1.43 7.95 -8.25
N GLY A 47 2.62 7.97 -7.66
CA GLY A 47 3.82 8.39 -8.36
C GLY A 47 4.19 7.37 -9.45
N ARG A 48 4.88 7.82 -10.51
CA ARG A 48 5.23 6.98 -11.67
C ARG A 48 5.91 5.66 -11.28
N LYS A 49 6.93 5.70 -10.41
CA LYS A 49 7.66 4.49 -9.97
C LYS A 49 6.77 3.53 -9.20
N THR A 50 5.92 4.04 -8.31
CA THR A 50 4.95 3.25 -7.56
C THR A 50 3.93 2.60 -8.49
N TYR A 51 3.43 3.34 -9.49
CA TYR A 51 2.56 2.80 -10.52
C TYR A 51 3.25 1.68 -11.31
N GLU A 52 4.49 1.90 -11.77
CA GLU A 52 5.29 0.89 -12.49
C GLU A 52 5.49 -0.39 -11.66
N GLY A 53 5.62 -0.28 -10.33
CA GLY A 53 5.72 -1.45 -9.44
C GLY A 53 4.43 -2.26 -9.28
N PHE A 54 3.25 -1.66 -9.50
CA PHE A 54 1.96 -2.34 -9.46
C PHE A 54 1.45 -2.75 -10.85
N ALA A 55 1.91 -2.05 -11.90
CA ALA A 55 1.55 -2.34 -13.28
C ALA A 55 2.30 -3.59 -13.75
N ALA A 56 1.65 -4.75 -13.60
CA ALA A 56 2.09 -6.02 -14.20
C ALA A 56 1.90 -6.03 -15.72
#